data_AF-A0A395YWM4-F1
#
_entry.id   AF-A0A395YWM4-F1
#
_cell.length_a   1.000
_cell.length_b   1.000
_cell.length_c   1.000
_cell.angle_alpha   90.00
_cell.angle_beta   90.00
_cell.angle_gamma   90.00
#
_symmetry.space_group_name_H-M   'P 1'
#
loop_
_entity.id
_entity.type
_entity.pdbx_description
1 polymer ?
#
loop_
_entity_poly.entity_id
_entity_poly.type
_entity_poly.pdbx_seq_one_letter_code
_entity_poly.pdbx_strand_id
1 'polypeptide(L)'
;MHVVTIACLIEFLVNVEEHTIRISNESIEKLFFEDLKFREYWNYSKDHVDSESDNIFNLWRIVENQKDAYAIEVEQYFKKNFFRGKDLSIISLSIVEAFYNVFDHADANGNAFSFIKYEGQDEVLRVAICDFGKGISKSVRNFDSTIISDSDALKKSIEVDFTVGSKVHNKGKGLDNILSCADAVRIICNTARLLKKHEVKIDNIDFDFNGTLIYFELYLGNLEEEEILDEFDF
;
A
#
# COMPACT_ATOMS: atom_id res chain seq x y z
N MET A 1 -5.08 -8.53 10.77
CA MET A 1 -3.79 -9.00 10.22
C MET A 1 -3.91 -9.00 8.70
N HIS A 2 -2.98 -8.35 7.99
CA HIS A 2 -2.98 -8.29 6.53
C HIS A 2 -1.87 -9.19 5.96
N VAL A 3 -2.05 -9.71 4.74
CA VAL A 3 -1.06 -10.57 4.07
C VAL A 3 0.33 -9.90 4.02
N VAL A 4 0.37 -8.60 3.73
CA VAL A 4 1.60 -7.80 3.69
C VAL A 4 2.32 -7.71 5.05
N THR A 5 1.59 -7.68 6.17
CA THR A 5 2.22 -7.69 7.51
C THR A 5 2.88 -9.02 7.82
N ILE A 6 2.32 -10.12 7.30
CA ILE A 6 2.93 -11.46 7.42
C ILE A 6 4.17 -11.54 6.54
N ALA A 7 4.10 -11.05 5.29
CA ALA A 7 5.26 -10.99 4.41
C ALA A 7 6.42 -10.19 5.05
N CYS A 8 6.13 -9.03 5.64
CA CYS A 8 7.15 -8.24 6.33
C CYS A 8 7.74 -8.97 7.54
N LEU A 9 6.92 -9.70 8.28
CA LEU A 9 7.38 -10.53 9.40
C LEU A 9 8.28 -11.68 8.92
N ILE A 10 7.91 -12.38 7.85
CA ILE A 10 8.74 -13.45 7.27
C ILE A 10 10.08 -12.88 6.84
N GLU A 11 10.07 -11.75 6.13
CA GLU A 11 11.29 -11.10 5.67
C GLU A 11 12.18 -10.65 6.83
N PHE A 12 11.59 -10.08 7.89
CA PHE A 12 12.32 -9.72 9.09
C PHE A 12 12.99 -10.93 9.74
N LEU A 13 12.25 -12.04 9.87
CA LEU A 13 12.73 -13.27 10.49
C LEU A 13 13.86 -13.92 9.68
N VAL A 14 13.70 -14.07 8.37
CA VAL A 14 14.71 -14.68 7.48
C VAL A 14 16.05 -13.96 7.52
N ASN A 15 16.04 -12.65 7.78
CA ASN A 15 17.25 -11.84 7.89
C ASN A 15 17.97 -11.96 9.25
N VAL A 16 17.36 -12.63 10.24
CA VAL A 16 17.93 -12.79 11.59
C VAL A 16 18.50 -14.19 11.78
N GLU A 17 17.68 -15.23 11.69
CA GLU A 17 18.06 -16.63 11.92
C GLU A 17 17.19 -17.60 11.09
N GLU A 18 17.55 -18.89 11.09
CA GLU A 18 16.67 -19.92 10.50
C GLU A 18 15.39 -20.07 11.32
N HIS A 19 14.24 -19.87 10.67
CA HIS A 19 12.93 -20.01 11.30
C HIS A 19 12.03 -20.96 10.51
N THR A 20 11.20 -21.71 11.23
CA THR A 20 10.13 -22.53 10.63
C THR A 20 8.79 -21.90 10.95
N ILE A 21 8.04 -21.55 9.90
CA ILE A 21 6.67 -21.04 10.03
C ILE A 21 5.71 -22.18 9.75
N ARG A 22 4.81 -22.44 10.69
CA ARG A 22 3.78 -23.47 10.57
C ARG A 22 2.40 -22.83 10.55
N ILE A 23 1.66 -23.08 9.48
CA ILE A 23 0.24 -22.72 9.39
C ILE A 23 -0.55 -23.97 9.76
N SER A 24 -1.37 -23.90 10.82
CA SER A 24 -2.12 -25.05 11.33
C SER A 24 -3.52 -25.19 10.73
N ASN A 25 -4.00 -24.16 10.03
CA ASN A 25 -5.31 -24.16 9.39
C ASN A 25 -5.14 -24.45 7.90
N GLU A 26 -5.72 -25.55 7.43
CA GLU A 26 -5.59 -26.03 6.05
C GLU A 26 -6.05 -25.00 5.01
N SER A 27 -7.14 -24.28 5.26
CA SER A 27 -7.64 -23.24 4.35
C SER A 27 -6.68 -22.05 4.26
N ILE A 28 -6.06 -21.67 5.38
CA ILE A 28 -5.03 -20.62 5.39
C ILE A 28 -3.75 -21.15 4.74
N GLU A 29 -3.38 -22.40 4.97
CA GLU A 29 -2.20 -23.01 4.35
C GLU A 29 -2.31 -23.00 2.82
N LYS A 30 -3.46 -23.42 2.31
CA LYS A 30 -3.78 -23.36 0.88
C LYS A 30 -3.72 -21.93 0.34
N LEU A 31 -4.35 -20.98 1.02
CA LEU A 31 -4.30 -19.57 0.63
C LEU A 31 -2.85 -19.09 0.49
N PHE A 32 -1.99 -19.35 1.47
CA PHE A 32 -0.62 -18.84 1.46
C PHE A 32 0.28 -19.56 0.43
N PHE A 33 0.19 -20.88 0.32
CA PHE A 33 1.15 -21.66 -0.47
C PHE A 33 0.68 -22.00 -1.88
N GLU A 34 -0.63 -22.16 -2.10
CA GLU A 34 -1.19 -22.45 -3.42
C GLU A 34 -1.62 -21.15 -4.10
N ASP A 35 -2.52 -20.38 -3.47
CA ASP A 35 -3.13 -19.21 -4.12
C ASP A 35 -2.15 -18.02 -4.20
N LEU A 36 -1.48 -17.70 -3.09
CA LEU A 36 -0.54 -16.58 -2.98
C LEU A 36 0.92 -16.98 -3.26
N LYS A 37 1.20 -18.27 -3.46
CA LYS A 37 2.52 -18.79 -3.85
C LYS A 37 3.69 -18.30 -2.97
N PHE A 38 3.48 -18.15 -1.67
CA PHE A 38 4.46 -17.56 -0.74
C PHE A 38 5.87 -18.17 -0.85
N ARG A 39 5.98 -19.48 -1.07
CA ARG A 39 7.29 -20.16 -1.19
C ARG A 39 8.16 -19.57 -2.29
N GLU A 40 7.56 -19.07 -3.36
CA GLU A 40 8.28 -18.55 -4.50
C GLU A 40 9.11 -17.29 -4.17
N TYR A 41 8.63 -16.47 -3.23
CA TYR A 41 9.28 -15.21 -2.83
C TYR A 41 10.57 -15.45 -2.04
N TRP A 42 10.58 -16.42 -1.13
CA TRP A 42 11.74 -16.67 -0.26
C TRP A 42 12.64 -17.81 -0.76
N ASN A 43 12.10 -18.85 -1.42
CA ASN A 43 12.93 -19.95 -1.92
C ASN A 43 13.62 -19.62 -3.25
N TYR A 44 13.04 -18.72 -4.04
CA TYR A 44 13.58 -18.34 -5.36
C TYR A 44 13.83 -16.83 -5.51
N SER A 45 13.75 -16.08 -4.40
CA SER A 45 14.04 -14.64 -4.38
C SER A 45 13.26 -13.83 -5.43
N LYS A 46 11.98 -14.19 -5.64
CA LYS A 46 11.12 -13.44 -6.56
C LYS A 46 10.54 -12.21 -5.87
N ASP A 47 10.53 -11.10 -6.57
CA ASP A 47 9.88 -9.86 -6.11
C ASP A 47 8.38 -9.90 -6.37
N HIS A 48 7.94 -10.58 -7.42
CA HIS A 48 6.53 -10.76 -7.75
C HIS A 48 6.26 -12.14 -8.37
N VAL A 49 5.04 -12.63 -8.19
CA VAL A 49 4.54 -13.87 -8.77
C VAL A 49 3.11 -13.67 -9.21
N ASP A 50 2.85 -13.86 -10.51
CA ASP A 50 1.51 -13.74 -11.06
C ASP A 50 0.53 -14.69 -10.36
N SER A 51 -0.64 -14.16 -10.05
CA SER A 51 -1.79 -14.92 -9.59
C SER A 51 -2.45 -15.66 -10.76
N GLU A 52 -3.03 -16.82 -10.48
CA GLU A 52 -3.92 -17.50 -11.44
C GLU A 52 -5.33 -16.90 -11.46
N SER A 53 -5.67 -16.11 -10.44
CA SER A 53 -6.90 -15.35 -10.38
C SER A 53 -6.72 -13.95 -10.93
N ASP A 54 -7.59 -13.57 -11.87
CA ASP A 54 -7.59 -12.23 -12.47
C ASP A 54 -7.93 -11.09 -11.49
N ASN A 55 -8.44 -11.45 -10.32
CA ASN A 55 -8.87 -10.51 -9.28
C ASN A 55 -7.80 -10.29 -8.20
N ILE A 56 -6.69 -11.02 -8.24
CA ILE A 56 -5.63 -10.95 -7.24
C ILE A 56 -4.36 -10.49 -7.92
N PHE A 57 -3.87 -9.34 -7.51
CA PHE A 57 -2.53 -8.87 -7.81
C PHE A 57 -1.71 -9.24 -6.61
N ASN A 58 -1.05 -10.39 -6.76
CA ASN A 58 -0.40 -11.07 -5.67
C ASN A 58 0.66 -10.19 -5.00
N LEU A 59 1.22 -10.69 -3.90
CA LEU A 59 2.26 -10.04 -3.15
C LEU A 59 3.35 -9.49 -4.09
N TRP A 60 3.79 -8.27 -3.81
CA TRP A 60 4.90 -7.64 -4.52
C TRP A 60 5.87 -7.11 -3.48
N ARG A 61 7.11 -7.62 -3.49
CA ARG A 61 8.23 -7.04 -2.75
C ARG A 61 8.62 -5.78 -3.47
N ILE A 62 8.39 -4.64 -2.82
CA ILE A 62 8.54 -3.39 -3.52
C ILE A 62 10.01 -3.01 -3.48
N VAL A 63 10.57 -2.73 -4.66
CA VAL A 63 11.96 -2.28 -4.84
C VAL A 63 11.94 -0.85 -5.35
N GLU A 64 12.87 0.00 -4.88
CA GLU A 64 12.83 1.46 -5.09
C GLU A 64 12.74 1.86 -6.58
N ASN A 65 13.42 1.12 -7.45
CA ASN A 65 13.47 1.39 -8.90
C ASN A 65 12.29 0.80 -9.69
N GLN A 66 11.37 0.05 -9.05
CA GLN A 66 10.27 -0.65 -9.71
C GLN A 66 8.87 -0.18 -9.27
N LYS A 67 8.76 0.63 -8.21
CA LYS A 67 7.47 1.05 -7.64
C LYS A 67 6.54 1.78 -8.63
N ASP A 68 7.10 2.68 -9.46
CA ASP A 68 6.30 3.44 -10.44
C ASP A 68 5.83 2.54 -11.58
N ALA A 69 6.68 1.60 -12.02
CA ALA A 69 6.33 0.60 -13.03
C ALA A 69 5.19 -0.30 -12.54
N TYR A 70 5.25 -0.75 -11.28
CA TYR A 70 4.20 -1.58 -10.71
C TYR A 70 2.84 -0.87 -10.66
N ALA A 71 2.80 0.40 -10.26
CA ALA A 71 1.54 1.16 -10.24
C ALA A 71 0.92 1.28 -11.65
N ILE A 72 1.75 1.48 -12.67
CA ILE A 72 1.33 1.51 -14.08
C ILE A 72 0.79 0.14 -14.52
N GLU A 73 1.46 -0.96 -14.15
CA GLU A 73 1.03 -2.32 -14.48
C GLU A 73 -0.34 -2.64 -13.88
N VAL A 74 -0.59 -2.23 -12.62
CA VAL A 74 -1.88 -2.40 -11.95
C VAL A 74 -2.98 -1.64 -12.70
N GLU A 75 -2.74 -0.37 -13.04
CA GLU A 75 -3.69 0.44 -13.80
C GLU A 75 -4.02 -0.18 -15.17
N GLN A 76 -2.99 -0.58 -15.93
CA GLN A 76 -3.15 -1.18 -17.25
C GLN A 76 -3.93 -2.50 -17.20
N TYR A 77 -3.69 -3.32 -16.17
CA TYR A 77 -4.43 -4.56 -15.98
C TYR A 77 -5.91 -4.28 -15.75
N PHE A 78 -6.25 -3.36 -14.83
CA PHE A 78 -7.65 -3.01 -14.56
C PHE A 78 -8.35 -2.45 -15.80
N LYS A 79 -7.65 -1.58 -16.53
CA LYS A 79 -8.16 -0.98 -17.77
C LYS A 79 -8.46 -2.03 -18.84
N LYS A 80 -7.58 -3.03 -18.96
CA LYS A 80 -7.70 -4.09 -19.98
C LYS A 80 -8.79 -5.10 -19.64
N ASN A 81 -8.91 -5.50 -18.37
CA ASN A 81 -9.72 -6.66 -17.98
C ASN A 81 -11.11 -6.28 -17.44
N PHE A 82 -11.28 -5.10 -16.85
CA PHE A 82 -12.53 -4.73 -16.14
C PHE A 82 -13.12 -3.39 -16.55
N PHE A 83 -12.29 -2.37 -16.80
CA PHE A 83 -12.76 -0.97 -16.93
C PHE A 83 -12.31 -0.32 -18.24
N ARG A 84 -12.67 -0.93 -19.37
CA ARG A 84 -12.30 -0.40 -20.69
C ARG A 84 -12.97 0.96 -20.94
N GLY A 85 -12.16 1.98 -21.25
CA GLY A 85 -12.64 3.33 -21.55
C GLY A 85 -12.88 4.23 -20.32
N LYS A 86 -12.63 3.70 -19.11
CA LYS A 86 -12.72 4.46 -17.87
C LYS A 86 -11.38 5.12 -17.52
N ASP A 87 -11.46 6.30 -16.89
CA ASP A 87 -10.29 6.93 -16.26
C ASP A 87 -9.96 6.21 -14.95
N LEU A 88 -8.78 5.59 -14.91
CA LEU A 88 -8.24 4.87 -13.76
C LEU A 88 -7.11 5.63 -13.06
N SER A 89 -6.89 6.89 -13.39
CA SER A 89 -5.83 7.73 -12.81
C SER A 89 -5.89 7.77 -11.27
N ILE A 90 -7.10 7.68 -10.69
CA ILE A 90 -7.30 7.59 -9.24
C ILE A 90 -6.58 6.38 -8.61
N ILE A 91 -6.48 5.25 -9.33
CA ILE A 91 -5.81 4.03 -8.85
C ILE A 91 -4.31 4.25 -8.80
N SER A 92 -3.71 4.68 -9.92
CA SER A 92 -2.26 4.86 -9.99
C SER A 92 -1.80 5.98 -9.06
N LEU A 93 -2.50 7.10 -8.99
CA LEU A 93 -2.18 8.18 -8.05
C LEU A 93 -2.20 7.69 -6.59
N SER A 94 -3.26 6.99 -6.18
CA SER A 94 -3.38 6.50 -4.78
C SER A 94 -2.32 5.46 -4.44
N ILE A 95 -2.04 4.52 -5.36
CA ILE A 95 -1.03 3.48 -5.16
C ILE A 95 0.37 4.09 -5.11
N VAL A 96 0.69 5.00 -6.04
CA VAL A 96 1.98 5.69 -6.08
C VAL A 96 2.21 6.46 -4.79
N GLU A 97 1.23 7.24 -4.33
CA GLU A 97 1.33 7.98 -3.07
C GLU A 97 1.55 7.04 -1.86
N ALA A 98 0.84 5.92 -1.83
CA ALA A 98 1.02 4.94 -0.77
C ALA A 98 2.42 4.31 -0.81
N PHE A 99 2.97 4.03 -2.00
CA PHE A 99 4.36 3.61 -2.15
C PHE A 99 5.32 4.70 -1.68
N TYR A 100 5.18 5.94 -2.10
CA TYR A 100 6.09 7.01 -1.65
C TYR A 100 6.05 7.18 -0.13
N ASN A 101 4.88 7.12 0.50
CA ASN A 101 4.78 7.15 1.95
C ASN A 101 5.46 5.94 2.59
N VAL A 102 5.31 4.73 2.05
CA VAL A 102 5.99 3.56 2.62
C VAL A 102 7.50 3.61 2.36
N PHE A 103 7.97 4.07 1.20
CA PHE A 103 9.39 4.10 0.81
C PHE A 103 10.21 5.24 1.39
N ASP A 104 9.72 6.48 1.33
CA ASP A 104 10.45 7.62 1.89
C ASP A 104 10.53 7.52 3.43
N HIS A 105 9.66 6.69 3.99
CA HIS A 105 9.63 6.34 5.41
C HIS A 105 10.19 4.95 5.72
N ALA A 106 10.55 4.17 4.70
CA ALA A 106 11.02 2.80 4.90
C ALA A 106 12.33 2.84 5.68
N ASP A 107 13.46 3.21 5.08
CA ASP A 107 14.76 2.77 5.65
C ASP A 107 14.69 1.27 6.08
N ALA A 108 13.82 0.51 5.40
CA ALA A 108 13.34 -0.79 5.84
C ALA A 108 14.23 -1.91 5.29
N ASN A 109 15.37 -1.54 4.69
CA ASN A 109 16.38 -2.46 4.14
C ASN A 109 15.77 -3.56 3.25
N GLY A 110 14.84 -3.19 2.35
CA GLY A 110 14.18 -4.12 1.44
C GLY A 110 12.96 -4.86 2.03
N ASN A 111 12.57 -4.57 3.27
CA ASN A 111 11.39 -5.13 3.91
C ASN A 111 10.14 -4.24 3.69
N ALA A 112 9.64 -4.25 2.45
CA ALA A 112 8.42 -3.57 2.06
C ALA A 112 7.61 -4.42 1.06
N PHE A 113 6.32 -4.57 1.31
CA PHE A 113 5.44 -5.43 0.51
C PHE A 113 4.08 -4.79 0.26
N SER A 114 3.53 -5.04 -0.93
CA SER A 114 2.16 -4.69 -1.29
C SER A 114 1.35 -5.90 -1.71
N PHE A 115 0.04 -5.80 -1.56
CA PHE A 115 -0.94 -6.77 -2.02
C PHE A 115 -2.19 -6.02 -2.48
N ILE A 116 -2.70 -6.37 -3.66
CA ILE A 116 -3.85 -5.71 -4.25
C ILE A 116 -4.87 -6.79 -4.64
N LYS A 117 -6.13 -6.55 -4.30
CA LYS A 117 -7.23 -7.47 -4.65
C LYS A 117 -8.44 -6.67 -5.09
N TYR A 118 -9.01 -7.07 -6.22
CA TYR A 118 -10.28 -6.56 -6.70
C TYR A 118 -11.41 -7.53 -6.39
N GLU A 119 -12.52 -7.03 -5.87
CA GLU A 119 -13.73 -7.84 -5.68
C GLU A 119 -14.81 -7.34 -6.62
N GLY A 120 -14.89 -7.95 -7.80
CA GLY A 120 -15.78 -7.52 -8.88
C GLY A 120 -17.28 -7.58 -8.57
N GLN A 121 -17.72 -8.30 -7.53
CA GLN A 121 -19.13 -8.27 -7.10
C GLN A 121 -19.50 -6.95 -6.43
N ASP A 122 -18.55 -6.36 -5.70
CA ASP A 122 -18.73 -5.10 -4.97
C ASP A 122 -18.09 -3.91 -5.69
N GLU A 123 -17.37 -4.17 -6.80
CA GLU A 123 -16.57 -3.21 -7.55
C GLU A 123 -15.54 -2.47 -6.67
N VAL A 124 -15.00 -3.17 -5.66
CA VAL A 124 -14.04 -2.61 -4.68
C VAL A 124 -12.63 -3.11 -4.95
N LEU A 125 -11.69 -2.18 -5.12
CA LEU A 125 -10.26 -2.43 -5.08
C LEU A 125 -9.72 -2.26 -3.67
N ARG A 126 -9.13 -3.32 -3.12
CA ARG A 126 -8.46 -3.33 -1.81
C ARG A 126 -6.96 -3.32 -2.01
N VAL A 127 -6.31 -2.33 -1.41
CA VAL A 127 -4.86 -2.16 -1.47
C VAL A 127 -4.31 -2.24 -0.05
N ALA A 128 -3.29 -3.06 0.16
CA ALA A 128 -2.53 -3.12 1.39
C ALA A 128 -1.04 -2.97 1.08
N ILE A 129 -0.35 -2.11 1.81
CA ILE A 129 1.09 -1.83 1.65
C ILE A 129 1.69 -1.73 3.03
N CYS A 130 2.84 -2.38 3.24
CA CYS A 130 3.47 -2.47 4.55
C CYS A 130 5.00 -2.39 4.43
N ASP A 131 5.64 -1.73 5.39
CA ASP A 131 7.07 -1.81 5.66
C ASP A 131 7.34 -2.02 7.15
N PHE A 132 8.49 -2.62 7.47
CA PHE A 132 9.07 -2.66 8.82
C PHE A 132 10.25 -1.68 8.94
N GLY A 133 9.99 -0.43 8.60
CA GLY A 133 10.92 0.67 8.62
C GLY A 133 10.82 1.60 9.83
N LYS A 134 11.30 2.84 9.69
CA LYS A 134 11.15 3.85 10.77
C LYS A 134 9.70 4.29 10.99
N GLY A 135 8.87 4.23 9.94
CA GLY A 135 7.48 4.63 9.97
C GLY A 135 7.23 6.12 9.69
N ILE A 136 5.99 6.43 9.26
CA ILE A 136 5.54 7.79 8.96
C ILE A 136 5.70 8.71 10.17
N SER A 137 5.17 8.31 11.34
CA SER A 137 5.15 9.18 12.53
C SER A 137 6.55 9.55 12.99
N LYS A 138 7.48 8.58 13.05
CA LYS A 138 8.88 8.87 13.37
C LYS A 138 9.53 9.78 12.34
N SER A 139 9.23 9.61 11.05
CA SER A 139 9.77 10.47 9.99
C SER A 139 9.27 11.91 10.09
N VAL A 140 7.98 12.11 10.37
CA VAL A 140 7.38 13.42 10.58
C VAL A 140 7.99 14.11 11.80
N ARG A 141 8.16 13.41 12.93
CA ARG A 141 8.80 13.98 14.12
C ARG A 141 10.28 14.31 13.92
N ASN A 142 10.98 13.55 13.08
CA ASN A 142 12.37 13.87 12.72
C ASN A 142 12.45 15.15 11.86
N PHE A 143 11.42 15.43 11.07
CA PHE A 143 11.31 16.65 10.27
C PHE A 143 10.85 17.86 11.10
N ASP A 144 9.86 17.65 11.97
CA ASP A 144 9.33 18.64 12.90
C ASP A 144 9.38 18.12 14.34
N SER A 145 10.44 18.49 15.05
CA SER A 145 10.70 18.06 16.43
C SER A 145 9.73 18.67 17.45
N THR A 146 8.84 19.57 17.05
CA THR A 146 7.79 20.11 17.95
C THR A 146 6.65 19.12 18.16
N ILE A 147 6.52 18.14 17.26
CA ILE A 147 5.51 17.08 17.33
C ILE A 147 6.02 15.97 18.25
N ILE A 148 5.30 15.70 19.33
CA ILE A 148 5.76 14.79 20.39
C ILE A 148 5.21 13.37 20.19
N SER A 149 3.91 13.24 19.91
CA SER A 149 3.25 11.93 19.84
C SER A 149 3.16 11.38 18.42
N ASP A 150 3.12 10.05 18.29
CA ASP A 150 2.94 9.40 16.98
C ASP A 150 1.58 9.71 16.37
N SER A 151 0.55 9.91 17.20
CA SER A 151 -0.79 10.30 16.75
C SER A 151 -0.82 11.71 16.18
N ASP A 152 -0.13 12.67 16.81
CA ASP A 152 -0.03 14.04 16.29
C ASP A 152 0.77 14.07 14.99
N ALA A 153 1.81 13.24 14.90
CA ALA A 153 2.61 13.09 13.70
C ALA A 153 1.81 12.47 12.53
N LEU A 154 0.99 11.46 12.81
CA LEU A 154 0.07 10.88 11.82
C LEU A 154 -1.03 11.87 11.42
N LYS A 155 -1.51 12.69 12.37
CA LYS A 155 -2.45 13.76 12.06
C LYS A 155 -1.82 14.82 11.15
N LYS A 156 -0.55 15.17 11.38
CA LYS A 156 0.20 16.09 10.53
C LYS A 156 0.42 15.50 9.13
N SER A 157 0.69 14.20 9.02
CA SER A 157 1.01 13.57 7.73
C SER A 157 -0.16 13.53 6.74
N ILE A 158 -1.39 13.74 7.21
CA ILE A 158 -2.60 13.76 6.38
C ILE A 158 -3.10 15.18 6.08
N GLU A 159 -2.36 16.22 6.50
CA GLU A 159 -2.69 17.58 6.11
C GLU A 159 -2.46 17.77 4.61
N VAL A 160 -3.31 18.59 4.00
CA VAL A 160 -3.25 18.89 2.56
C VAL A 160 -1.85 19.41 2.20
N ASP A 161 -1.29 18.83 1.14
CA ASP A 161 0.03 19.15 0.60
C ASP A 161 1.21 18.88 1.55
N PHE A 162 0.99 18.13 2.65
CA PHE A 162 2.07 17.78 3.56
C PHE A 162 2.89 16.61 3.02
N THR A 163 4.20 16.82 2.91
CA THR A 163 5.18 15.78 2.56
C THR A 163 6.45 15.94 3.37
N VAL A 164 7.06 14.82 3.78
CA VAL A 164 8.35 14.82 4.46
C VAL A 164 9.45 14.68 3.40
N GLY A 165 10.07 15.80 3.05
CA GLY A 165 11.14 15.86 2.08
C GLY A 165 10.64 16.16 0.66
N SER A 166 11.19 17.22 0.07
CA SER A 166 10.95 17.61 -1.31
C SER A 166 11.70 16.68 -2.26
N LYS A 167 11.21 15.45 -2.46
CA LYS A 167 11.61 14.66 -3.64
C LYS A 167 10.74 15.11 -4.81
N VAL A 168 11.39 15.41 -5.94
CA VAL A 168 10.85 16.01 -7.19
C VAL A 168 9.65 15.23 -7.79
N HIS A 169 9.39 14.01 -7.31
CA HIS A 169 8.31 13.13 -7.78
C HIS A 169 6.98 13.26 -7.03
N ASN A 170 6.95 13.96 -5.89
CA ASN A 170 5.69 14.18 -5.18
C ASN A 170 4.87 15.25 -5.92
N LYS A 171 3.81 14.85 -6.63
CA LYS A 171 2.80 15.76 -7.22
C LYS A 171 1.93 16.46 -6.16
N GLY A 172 2.53 16.85 -5.02
CA GLY A 172 1.92 17.69 -4.00
C GLY A 172 1.06 16.96 -2.95
N LYS A 173 0.21 15.99 -3.31
CA LYS A 173 -0.96 15.64 -2.47
C LYS A 173 -0.78 14.59 -1.35
N GLY A 174 0.43 14.16 -1.03
CA GLY A 174 0.72 13.35 0.18
C GLY A 174 -0.23 12.16 0.47
N LEU A 175 -0.53 11.92 1.75
CA LEU A 175 -1.56 10.96 2.17
C LEU A 175 -2.98 11.51 2.02
N ASP A 176 -3.14 12.83 1.89
CA ASP A 176 -4.46 13.47 1.84
C ASP A 176 -5.27 13.02 0.62
N ASN A 177 -4.62 12.71 -0.49
CA ASN A 177 -5.28 12.21 -1.69
C ASN A 177 -5.80 10.77 -1.51
N ILE A 178 -5.06 9.87 -0.85
CA ILE A 178 -5.61 8.55 -0.45
C ILE A 178 -6.85 8.75 0.44
N LEU A 179 -6.79 9.66 1.42
CA LEU A 179 -7.95 9.96 2.27
C LEU A 179 -9.11 10.58 1.49
N SER A 180 -8.86 11.33 0.43
CA SER A 180 -9.90 11.98 -0.36
C SER A 180 -10.59 11.01 -1.31
N CYS A 181 -9.83 10.07 -1.87
CA CYS A 181 -10.28 9.14 -2.90
C CYS A 181 -10.86 7.83 -2.36
N ALA A 182 -10.38 7.35 -1.21
CA ALA A 182 -10.75 6.03 -0.70
C ALA A 182 -11.97 6.02 0.20
N ASP A 183 -12.86 5.05 0.02
CA ASP A 183 -14.06 4.84 0.84
C ASP A 183 -13.70 4.44 2.28
N ALA A 184 -12.67 3.61 2.42
CA ALA A 184 -12.14 3.22 3.70
C ALA A 184 -10.61 3.33 3.71
N VAL A 185 -10.06 3.80 4.82
CA VAL A 185 -8.60 3.88 5.03
C VAL A 185 -8.27 3.37 6.43
N ARG A 186 -7.20 2.59 6.53
CA ARG A 186 -6.55 2.24 7.79
C ARG A 186 -5.06 2.46 7.64
N ILE A 187 -4.50 3.32 8.48
CA ILE A 187 -3.05 3.48 8.60
C ILE A 187 -2.65 3.06 10.01
N ILE A 188 -1.62 2.22 10.14
CA ILE A 188 -0.97 1.92 11.41
C ILE A 188 0.50 2.29 11.24
N CYS A 189 1.03 3.13 12.11
CA CYS A 189 2.44 3.46 12.10
C CYS A 189 2.94 3.71 13.52
N ASN A 190 4.06 3.08 13.88
CA ASN A 190 4.59 3.10 15.24
C ASN A 190 3.48 2.79 16.27
N THR A 191 3.16 3.69 17.20
CA THR A 191 2.05 3.51 18.15
C THR A 191 0.74 4.17 17.73
N ALA A 192 0.66 4.75 16.52
CA ALA A 192 -0.52 5.47 16.05
C ALA A 192 -1.34 4.67 15.04
N ARG A 193 -2.65 4.94 15.04
CA ARG A 193 -3.61 4.37 14.11
C ARG A 193 -4.57 5.43 13.61
N LEU A 194 -4.82 5.41 12.31
CA LEU A 194 -5.86 6.15 11.64
C LEU A 194 -6.90 5.18 11.07
N LEU A 195 -8.18 5.52 11.24
CA LEU A 195 -9.32 4.82 10.64
C LEU A 195 -10.23 5.84 9.94
N LYS A 196 -10.51 5.62 8.67
CA LYS A 196 -11.52 6.33 7.87
C LYS A 196 -12.56 5.33 7.38
N LYS A 197 -13.84 5.68 7.56
CA LYS A 197 -14.99 5.08 6.83
C LYS A 197 -15.99 6.16 6.43
N HIS A 198 -16.36 7.00 7.40
CA HIS A 198 -17.19 8.19 7.16
C HIS A 198 -16.47 9.42 7.71
N GLU A 199 -16.00 9.30 8.94
CA GLU A 199 -15.14 10.27 9.62
C GLU A 199 -13.72 9.70 9.80
N VAL A 200 -12.74 10.58 9.96
CA VAL A 200 -11.37 10.23 10.30
C VAL A 200 -11.24 10.16 11.82
N LYS A 201 -10.76 9.03 12.33
CA LYS A 201 -10.39 8.83 13.73
C LYS A 201 -8.91 8.52 13.82
N ILE A 202 -8.23 9.18 14.75
CA ILE A 202 -6.82 8.94 15.06
C ILE A 202 -6.72 8.63 16.54
N ASP A 203 -6.09 7.50 16.86
CA ASP A 203 -5.85 7.05 18.22
C ASP A 203 -4.50 6.30 18.31
N ASN A 204 -4.12 5.92 19.54
CA ASN A 204 -2.95 5.09 19.77
C ASN A 204 -3.35 3.62 19.92
N ILE A 205 -2.48 2.73 19.48
CA ILE A 205 -2.53 1.29 19.74
C ILE A 205 -1.67 0.92 20.95
N ASP A 206 -1.86 -0.29 21.47
CA ASP A 206 -1.23 -0.82 22.70
C ASP A 206 0.12 -1.52 22.45
N PHE A 207 0.65 -1.43 21.23
CA PHE A 207 1.96 -1.94 20.86
C PHE A 207 2.65 -0.99 19.87
N ASP A 208 3.97 -1.14 19.71
CA ASP A 208 4.73 -0.41 18.71
C ASP A 208 4.90 -1.28 17.45
N PHE A 209 4.30 -0.83 16.35
CA PHE A 209 4.36 -1.53 15.07
C PHE A 209 5.74 -1.48 14.41
N ASN A 210 6.59 -0.48 14.71
CA ASN A 210 7.90 -0.28 14.07
C ASN A 210 7.87 -0.35 12.52
N GLY A 211 7.13 0.56 11.90
CA GLY A 211 6.96 0.63 10.45
C GLY A 211 5.69 1.36 10.07
N THR A 212 5.19 1.10 8.86
CA THR A 212 3.91 1.59 8.38
C THR A 212 3.11 0.47 7.73
N LEU A 213 1.82 0.40 8.02
CA LEU A 213 0.82 -0.32 7.23
C LEU A 213 -0.18 0.73 6.71
N ILE A 214 -0.34 0.79 5.40
CA ILE A 214 -1.40 1.54 4.72
C ILE A 214 -2.35 0.54 4.07
N TYR A 215 -3.63 0.63 4.42
CA TYR A 215 -4.70 -0.13 3.80
C TYR A 215 -5.79 0.82 3.35
N PHE A 216 -6.30 0.64 2.13
CA PHE A 216 -7.43 1.41 1.65
C PHE A 216 -8.30 0.63 0.67
N GLU A 217 -9.53 1.09 0.53
CA GLU A 217 -10.56 0.56 -0.36
C GLU A 217 -10.99 1.66 -1.34
N LEU A 218 -10.95 1.38 -2.65
CA LEU A 218 -11.48 2.26 -3.69
C LEU A 218 -12.70 1.60 -4.34
N TYR A 219 -13.84 2.26 -4.31
CA TYR A 219 -15.00 1.88 -5.11
C TYR A 219 -14.83 2.35 -6.56
N LEU A 220 -14.93 1.42 -7.50
CA LEU A 220 -14.66 1.64 -8.92
C LEU A 220 -15.93 1.62 -9.79
N GLY A 221 -17.12 1.43 -9.20
CA GLY A 221 -18.37 1.33 -9.97
C GLY A 221 -18.82 2.64 -10.64
N ASN A 222 -18.31 3.79 -10.18
CA ASN A 222 -18.71 5.12 -10.67
C ASN A 222 -17.57 5.89 -11.36
N LEU A 223 -16.61 5.18 -11.95
CA LEU A 223 -15.50 5.83 -12.66
C LEU A 223 -15.97 6.62 -13.89
N GLU A 224 -15.35 7.78 -14.10
CA GLU A 224 -15.57 8.63 -15.26
C GLU A 224 -15.03 7.97 -16.54
N GLU A 225 -15.60 8.35 -17.69
CA GLU A 225 -15.05 7.94 -19.00
C GLU A 225 -13.80 8.77 -19.32
N GLU A 226 -12.87 8.21 -20.07
CA GLU A 226 -11.69 8.96 -20.52
C GLU A 226 -12.09 10.12 -21.45
N GLU A 227 -11.56 11.31 -21.19
CA GLU A 227 -11.68 12.43 -22.12
C GLU A 227 -10.88 12.13 -23.39
N ILE A 228 -11.59 11.90 -24.50
CA ILE A 228 -10.99 11.90 -25.83
C ILE A 228 -10.77 13.37 -26.19
N LEU A 229 -9.53 13.85 -26.04
CA LEU A 229 -9.12 15.10 -26.67
C LEU A 229 -9.10 14.85 -28.18
N ASP A 230 -10.16 15.25 -28.87
CA ASP A 230 -10.13 15.36 -30.33
C ASP A 230 -8.94 16.26 -30.68
N GLU A 231 -7.98 15.70 -31.43
CA GLU A 231 -6.83 16.45 -31.93
C GLU A 231 -7.36 17.71 -32.62
N PHE A 232 -6.97 18.88 -32.12
CA PHE A 232 -7.24 20.13 -32.80
C PHE A 232 -6.59 20.05 -34.19
N ASP A 233 -7.42 19.90 -35.22
CA ASP A 233 -7.02 20.08 -36.61
C ASP A 233 -6.37 21.47 -36.74
N PHE A 234 -5.05 21.50 -36.92
CA PHE A 234 -4.26 22.70 -37.22
C PHE A 234 -4.32 23.05 -38.71
#